data_AF-A0A6P8N057-F1
#
_entry.id   AF-A0A6P8N057-F1
#
_cell.length_a   1.000
_cell.length_b   1.000
_cell.length_c   1.000
_cell.angle_alpha   90.00
_cell.angle_beta   90.00
_cell.angle_gamma   90.00
#
_symmetry.space_group_name_H-M   'P 1'
#
loop_
_entity.id
_entity.type
_entity.pdbx_description
1 polymer ?
#
loop_
_entity_poly.entity_id
_entity_poly.type
_entity_poly.pdbx_seq_one_letter_code
_entity_poly.pdbx_strand_id
1 'polypeptide(L)'
;MCGFISFFGPTSMQLYDAIRNKDFDNVILNLPHILTVLISVAKILNIYSNKTLFRKLFNSLEEDWKLLESKNELQMLDKFTKHGYKLACLYRRTLLIALVIFLSLPLYNPVLDIIIPLNETRQRNNVFQVHYGVLDNEEHFYIVLYDVLEKCCRNLYLITMVLNAIILSVTAVEVIVFLDRPAEAIRAIVYLIAEQFHLYMFSLPGQTLLDQSVELANKIYDSDWYKIPTKAQKVFYLMQVRSNKPCILTAAGIYEMNIESFGITVKACMSYFTMFLSLRE
;
A
#
# COMPACT_ATOMS: atom_id res chain seq x y z
N MET A 1 -19.25 0.11 11.67
CA MET A 1 -20.42 0.77 11.04
C MET A 1 -20.83 2.05 11.76
N CYS A 2 -21.01 2.08 13.10
CA CYS A 2 -21.44 3.30 13.80
C CYS A 2 -20.52 4.52 13.61
N GLY A 3 -19.19 4.33 13.64
CA GLY A 3 -18.22 5.42 13.40
C GLY A 3 -18.25 6.02 11.99
N PHE A 4 -18.72 5.25 11.01
CA PHE A 4 -18.81 5.67 9.62
C PHE A 4 -19.98 6.63 9.41
N ILE A 5 -21.13 6.31 10.02
CA ILE A 5 -22.34 7.13 9.97
C ILE A 5 -22.15 8.42 10.78
N SER A 6 -21.48 8.34 11.94
CA SER A 6 -21.26 9.50 12.82
C SER A 6 -20.30 10.54 12.25
N PHE A 7 -19.37 10.15 11.38
CA PHE A 7 -18.43 11.07 10.73
C PHE A 7 -18.96 11.54 9.36
N PHE A 8 -19.48 10.64 8.53
CA PHE A 8 -19.91 10.97 7.16
C PHE A 8 -21.15 11.87 7.09
N GLY A 9 -22.13 11.66 7.99
CA GLY A 9 -23.35 12.48 8.04
C GLY A 9 -23.05 13.97 8.22
N PRO A 10 -22.34 14.37 9.28
CA PRO A 10 -21.97 15.77 9.50
C PRO A 10 -21.10 16.37 8.38
N THR A 11 -20.08 15.65 7.90
CA THR A 11 -19.20 16.17 6.83
C THR A 11 -19.92 16.35 5.50
N SER A 12 -20.84 15.45 5.16
CA SER A 12 -21.67 15.60 3.95
C SER A 12 -22.66 16.76 4.05
N MET A 13 -23.26 17.00 5.22
CA MET A 13 -24.08 18.18 5.48
C MET A 13 -23.27 19.48 5.38
N GLN A 14 -22.07 19.52 5.98
CA GLN A 14 -21.17 20.67 5.89
C GLN A 14 -20.72 20.95 4.46
N LEU A 15 -20.41 19.92 3.66
CA LEU A 15 -20.10 20.11 2.24
C LEU A 15 -21.31 20.65 1.48
N TYR A 16 -22.51 20.12 1.73
CA TYR A 16 -23.73 20.58 1.07
C TYR A 16 -24.01 22.05 1.37
N ASP A 17 -23.89 22.46 2.64
CA ASP A 17 -24.08 23.85 3.04
C ASP A 17 -22.99 24.76 2.46
N ALA A 18 -21.74 24.32 2.41
CA ALA A 18 -20.65 25.06 1.79
C ALA A 18 -20.88 25.28 0.28
N ILE A 19 -21.31 24.24 -0.45
CA ILE A 19 -21.65 24.34 -1.88
C ILE A 19 -22.84 25.28 -2.07
N ARG A 20 -23.89 25.14 -1.26
CA ARG A 20 -25.09 25.98 -1.33
C ARG A 20 -24.76 27.46 -1.11
N ASN A 21 -23.87 27.73 -0.16
CA ASN A 21 -23.46 29.09 0.21
C ASN A 21 -22.30 29.62 -0.67
N LYS A 22 -21.82 28.85 -1.65
CA LYS A 22 -20.66 29.17 -2.51
C LYS A 22 -19.38 29.49 -1.72
N ASP A 23 -19.21 28.83 -0.58
CA ASP A 23 -18.04 28.95 0.27
C ASP A 23 -16.96 27.95 -0.18
N PHE A 24 -16.10 28.40 -1.09
CA PHE A 24 -15.08 27.53 -1.69
C PHE A 24 -14.03 27.05 -0.69
N ASP A 25 -13.74 27.83 0.36
CA ASP A 25 -12.76 27.46 1.38
C ASP A 25 -13.26 26.22 2.14
N ASN A 26 -14.51 26.24 2.60
CA ASN A 26 -15.11 25.09 3.28
C ASN A 26 -15.34 23.90 2.34
N VAL A 27 -15.52 24.12 1.04
CA VAL A 27 -15.53 23.02 0.05
C VAL A 27 -14.18 22.34 -0.01
N ILE A 28 -13.09 23.09 -0.14
CA ILE A 28 -11.72 22.55 -0.24
C ILE A 28 -11.37 21.78 1.04
N LEU A 29 -11.70 22.30 2.22
CA LEU A 29 -11.40 21.65 3.51
C LEU A 29 -12.13 20.31 3.71
N ASN A 30 -13.35 20.14 3.18
CA ASN A 30 -14.17 18.95 3.40
C ASN A 30 -14.04 17.88 2.31
N LEU A 31 -13.58 18.25 1.12
CA LEU A 31 -13.49 17.35 -0.04
C LEU A 31 -12.55 16.15 0.19
N PRO A 32 -11.33 16.29 0.75
CA PRO A 32 -10.43 15.16 0.99
C PRO A 32 -11.04 14.12 1.92
N HIS A 33 -11.77 14.55 2.95
CA HIS A 33 -12.44 13.65 3.89
C HIS A 33 -13.49 12.78 3.20
N ILE A 34 -14.32 13.37 2.33
CA ILE A 34 -15.35 12.63 1.59
C ILE A 34 -14.72 11.66 0.59
N LEU A 35 -13.68 12.08 -0.12
CA LEU A 35 -12.96 11.21 -1.05
C LEU A 35 -12.30 10.02 -0.31
N THR A 36 -11.73 10.23 0.88
CA THR A 36 -11.17 9.16 1.73
C THR A 36 -12.23 8.12 2.09
N VAL A 37 -13.43 8.60 2.41
CA VAL A 37 -14.58 7.77 2.76
C VAL A 37 -15.02 6.94 1.56
N LEU A 38 -15.08 7.53 0.36
CA LEU A 38 -15.39 6.82 -0.89
C LEU A 38 -14.38 5.71 -1.19
N ILE A 39 -13.09 5.95 -1.02
CA ILE A 39 -12.04 4.91 -1.14
C ILE A 39 -12.31 3.75 -0.16
N SER A 40 -12.65 4.07 1.08
CA SER A 40 -12.91 3.07 2.12
C SER A 40 -14.12 2.20 1.78
N VAL A 41 -15.20 2.81 1.26
CA VAL A 41 -16.39 2.08 0.79
C VAL A 41 -16.05 1.18 -0.40
N ALA A 42 -15.33 1.69 -1.39
CA ALA A 42 -14.94 0.90 -2.56
C ALA A 42 -14.14 -0.35 -2.16
N LYS A 43 -13.24 -0.23 -1.18
CA LYS A 43 -12.49 -1.38 -0.62
C LYS A 43 -13.42 -2.39 0.06
N ILE A 44 -14.35 -1.94 0.89
CA ILE A 44 -15.32 -2.82 1.59
C ILE A 44 -16.20 -3.54 0.57
N LEU A 45 -16.71 -2.83 -0.43
CA LEU A 45 -17.52 -3.41 -1.50
C LEU A 45 -16.72 -4.45 -2.28
N ASN A 46 -15.45 -4.21 -2.58
CA ASN A 46 -14.61 -5.20 -3.25
C ASN A 46 -14.46 -6.49 -2.43
N ILE A 47 -14.19 -6.36 -1.13
CA ILE A 47 -14.08 -7.51 -0.22
C ILE A 47 -15.40 -8.29 -0.20
N TYR A 48 -16.53 -7.60 -0.18
CA TYR A 48 -17.84 -8.22 -0.19
C TYR A 48 -18.13 -8.94 -1.51
N SER A 49 -17.91 -8.28 -2.64
CA SER A 49 -18.15 -8.83 -3.98
C SER A 49 -17.26 -10.03 -4.29
N ASN A 50 -15.99 -10.00 -3.86
CA ASN A 50 -15.03 -11.10 -4.08
C ASN A 50 -14.91 -12.06 -2.89
N LYS A 51 -15.85 -12.02 -1.94
CA LYS A 51 -15.81 -12.82 -0.70
C LYS A 51 -15.65 -14.32 -0.95
N THR A 52 -16.30 -14.85 -1.97
CA THR A 52 -16.21 -16.28 -2.33
C THR A 52 -14.81 -16.66 -2.79
N LEU A 53 -14.15 -15.78 -3.53
CA LEU A 53 -12.79 -15.99 -4.03
C LEU A 53 -11.75 -15.84 -2.92
N PHE A 54 -11.89 -14.82 -2.07
CA PHE A 54 -11.08 -14.71 -0.85
C PHE A 54 -11.22 -15.93 0.05
N ARG A 55 -12.45 -16.43 0.23
CA ARG A 55 -12.69 -17.63 1.05
C ARG A 55 -12.02 -18.87 0.46
N LYS A 56 -12.09 -19.06 -0.86
CA LYS A 56 -11.37 -20.15 -1.54
C LYS A 56 -9.86 -20.06 -1.31
N LEU A 57 -9.30 -18.86 -1.41
CA LEU A 57 -7.87 -18.62 -1.17
C LEU A 57 -7.47 -18.95 0.27
N PHE A 58 -8.22 -18.46 1.26
CA PHE A 58 -7.96 -18.76 2.68
C PHE A 58 -8.12 -20.24 3.01
N ASN A 59 -9.11 -20.90 2.43
CA ASN A 59 -9.29 -22.34 2.62
C ASN A 59 -8.13 -23.14 2.01
N SER A 60 -7.66 -22.77 0.81
CA SER A 60 -6.48 -23.39 0.20
C SER A 60 -5.24 -23.22 1.07
N LEU A 61 -5.03 -22.01 1.60
CA LEU A 61 -3.97 -21.71 2.57
C LEU A 61 -4.06 -22.58 3.83
N GLU A 62 -5.28 -22.82 4.33
CA GLU A 62 -5.52 -23.65 5.51
C GLU A 62 -5.32 -25.15 5.22
N GLU A 63 -5.65 -25.60 4.02
CA GLU A 63 -5.39 -26.97 3.56
C GLU A 63 -3.90 -27.21 3.38
N ASP A 64 -3.19 -26.30 2.72
CA ASP A 64 -1.73 -26.32 2.59
C ASP A 64 -1.06 -26.32 3.97
N TRP A 65 -1.60 -25.56 4.92
CA TRP A 65 -1.13 -25.54 6.32
C TRP A 65 -1.21 -26.92 6.99
N LYS A 66 -2.28 -27.68 6.72
CA LYS A 66 -2.50 -29.00 7.34
C LYS A 66 -1.66 -30.11 6.73
N LEU A 67 -1.17 -29.91 5.50
CA LEU A 67 -0.35 -30.89 4.76
C LEU A 67 1.14 -30.84 5.12
N LEU A 68 1.58 -29.83 5.88
CA LEU A 68 2.97 -29.68 6.29
C LEU A 68 3.34 -30.68 7.39
N GLU A 69 4.05 -31.75 7.02
CA GLU A 69 4.49 -32.80 7.95
C GLU A 69 5.87 -32.51 8.58
N SER A 70 6.68 -31.66 7.96
CA SER A 70 8.06 -31.40 8.38
C SER A 70 8.18 -30.29 9.45
N LYS A 71 8.92 -30.60 10.52
CA LYS A 71 9.21 -29.66 11.62
C LYS A 71 9.95 -28.39 11.15
N ASN A 72 10.71 -28.48 10.05
CA ASN A 72 11.45 -27.35 9.46
C ASN A 72 10.53 -26.42 8.67
N GLU A 73 9.57 -26.97 7.90
CA GLU A 73 8.62 -26.18 7.11
C GLU A 73 7.63 -25.44 8.03
N LEU A 74 7.17 -26.11 9.09
CA LEU A 74 6.33 -25.50 10.12
C LEU A 74 7.04 -24.33 10.84
N GLN A 75 8.36 -24.44 11.05
CA GLN A 75 9.15 -23.35 11.62
C GLN A 75 9.34 -22.17 10.65
N MET A 76 9.52 -22.42 9.36
CA MET A 76 9.58 -21.34 8.36
C MET A 76 8.24 -20.61 8.27
N LEU A 77 7.14 -21.35 8.28
CA LEU A 77 5.81 -20.77 8.16
C LEU A 77 5.40 -19.96 9.40
N ASP A 78 5.74 -20.41 10.62
CA ASP A 78 5.55 -19.62 11.86
C ASP A 78 6.36 -18.31 11.81
N LYS A 79 7.55 -18.35 11.20
CA LYS A 79 8.38 -17.16 11.00
C LYS A 79 7.74 -16.18 10.01
N PHE A 80 7.19 -16.66 8.89
CA PHE A 80 6.47 -15.83 7.91
C PHE A 80 5.17 -15.26 8.47
N THR A 81 4.36 -16.07 9.16
CA THR A 81 3.11 -15.59 9.79
C THR A 81 3.40 -14.61 10.92
N LYS A 82 4.41 -14.81 11.76
CA LYS A 82 4.84 -13.79 12.75
C LYS A 82 5.31 -12.51 12.09
N HIS A 83 6.00 -12.60 10.95
CA HIS A 83 6.45 -11.42 10.22
C HIS A 83 5.27 -10.66 9.58
N GLY A 84 4.37 -11.36 8.88
CA GLY A 84 3.15 -10.78 8.32
C GLY A 84 2.24 -10.20 9.40
N TYR A 85 2.13 -10.87 10.56
CA TYR A 85 1.43 -10.35 11.73
C TYR A 85 2.09 -9.10 12.31
N LYS A 86 3.44 -9.06 12.38
CA LYS A 86 4.19 -7.86 12.76
C LYS A 86 3.97 -6.72 11.77
N LEU A 87 3.97 -6.98 10.46
CA LEU A 87 3.71 -5.97 9.43
C LEU A 87 2.27 -5.45 9.50
N ALA A 88 1.30 -6.32 9.68
CA ALA A 88 -0.11 -5.94 9.89
C ALA A 88 -0.31 -5.16 11.20
N CYS A 89 0.37 -5.56 12.28
CA CYS A 89 0.39 -4.81 13.53
C CYS A 89 1.13 -3.49 13.40
N LEU A 90 2.21 -3.41 12.64
CA LEU A 90 2.94 -2.19 12.32
C LEU A 90 2.02 -1.27 11.55
N TYR A 91 1.39 -1.73 10.47
CA TYR A 91 0.42 -0.98 9.67
C TYR A 91 -0.77 -0.48 10.52
N ARG A 92 -1.33 -1.35 11.36
CA ARG A 92 -2.39 -0.99 12.31
C ARG A 92 -1.90 0.03 13.32
N ARG A 93 -0.70 -0.13 13.88
CA ARG A 93 -0.10 0.82 14.83
C ARG A 93 0.24 2.14 14.15
N THR A 94 0.77 2.16 12.93
CA THR A 94 1.08 3.37 12.18
C THR A 94 -0.19 4.10 11.77
N LEU A 95 -1.26 3.39 11.38
CA LEU A 95 -2.57 4.00 11.16
C LEU A 95 -3.16 4.57 12.45
N LEU A 96 -3.01 3.85 13.57
CA LEU A 96 -3.51 4.29 14.88
C LEU A 96 -2.67 5.45 15.43
N ILE A 97 -1.36 5.46 15.18
CA ILE A 97 -0.45 6.57 15.49
C ILE A 97 -0.77 7.77 14.59
N ALA A 98 -0.97 7.59 13.29
CA ALA A 98 -1.38 8.66 12.37
C ALA A 98 -2.75 9.23 12.76
N LEU A 99 -3.69 8.39 13.21
CA LEU A 99 -4.98 8.80 13.77
C LEU A 99 -4.80 9.57 15.07
N VAL A 100 -3.92 9.12 15.98
CA VAL A 100 -3.61 9.83 17.23
C VAL A 100 -2.89 11.15 16.95
N ILE A 101 -1.98 11.20 15.97
CA ILE A 101 -1.32 12.42 15.50
C ILE A 101 -2.37 13.41 14.97
N PHE A 102 -3.28 12.94 14.11
CA PHE A 102 -4.42 13.70 13.58
C PHE A 102 -5.32 14.26 14.69
N LEU A 103 -5.56 13.49 15.76
CA LEU A 103 -6.33 13.91 16.93
C LEU A 103 -5.53 14.80 17.90
N SER A 104 -4.20 14.78 17.85
CA SER A 104 -3.30 15.57 18.70
C SER A 104 -2.93 16.94 18.12
N LEU A 105 -3.17 17.18 16.83
CA LEU A 105 -3.00 18.47 16.16
C LEU A 105 -3.63 19.69 16.88
N PRO A 106 -4.77 19.58 17.60
CA PRO A 106 -5.29 20.68 18.42
C PRO A 106 -4.41 21.07 19.62
N LEU A 107 -3.47 20.21 20.02
CA LEU A 107 -2.57 20.37 21.17
C LEU A 107 -1.14 20.78 20.75
N TYR A 108 -0.93 21.09 19.47
CA TYR A 108 0.38 21.34 18.86
C TYR A 108 0.99 22.71 19.25
N ASN A 109 0.18 23.78 19.34
CA ASN A 109 0.67 25.14 19.56
C ASN A 109 1.40 25.40 20.91
N PRO A 110 1.07 24.76 22.05
CA PRO A 110 1.75 25.01 23.33
C PRO A 110 3.14 24.35 23.47
N VAL A 111 3.51 23.41 22.58
CA VAL A 111 4.66 22.52 22.79
C VAL A 111 5.91 22.98 22.02
N LEU A 112 5.75 23.81 20.99
CA LEU A 112 6.83 24.23 20.09
C LEU A 112 7.81 25.28 20.63
N ASP A 113 7.42 26.05 21.64
CA ASP A 113 8.29 27.08 22.24
C ASP A 113 9.44 26.49 23.07
N ILE A 114 9.43 25.18 23.31
CA ILE A 114 10.33 24.54 24.28
C ILE A 114 11.52 23.80 23.62
N ILE A 115 11.45 23.34 22.36
CA ILE A 115 12.12 22.05 22.06
C ILE A 115 13.37 21.99 21.12
N ILE A 116 13.66 22.80 20.07
CA ILE A 116 14.60 22.31 18.99
C ILE A 116 15.61 23.40 18.53
N PRO A 117 16.95 23.17 18.27
CA PRO A 117 17.45 22.17 17.28
C PRO A 117 18.92 21.62 17.28
N LEU A 118 19.16 20.50 16.52
CA LEU A 118 20.25 20.16 15.51
C LEU A 118 20.46 18.60 15.39
N ASN A 119 21.16 17.96 14.42
CA ASN A 119 21.32 17.99 12.94
C ASN A 119 22.00 16.65 12.47
N GLU A 120 21.63 16.12 11.28
CA GLU A 120 22.21 15.03 10.43
C GLU A 120 21.75 13.52 10.46
N THR A 121 21.90 12.85 9.30
CA THR A 121 21.16 11.66 8.77
C THR A 121 21.97 10.35 8.61
N ARG A 122 21.33 9.17 8.76
CA ARG A 122 21.95 7.81 8.72
C ARG A 122 21.41 6.89 7.61
N GLN A 123 22.28 5.98 7.13
CA GLN A 123 22.12 5.06 5.96
C GLN A 123 21.02 3.99 6.06
N ARG A 124 20.51 3.56 4.89
CA ARG A 124 19.43 2.57 4.71
C ARG A 124 19.97 1.15 4.47
N ASN A 125 19.48 0.18 5.23
CA ASN A 125 19.72 -1.26 5.03
C ASN A 125 18.50 -1.94 4.41
N ASN A 126 18.74 -2.89 3.51
CA ASN A 126 17.72 -3.73 2.85
C ASN A 126 17.06 -4.71 3.83
N VAL A 127 15.75 -4.94 3.66
CA VAL A 127 14.87 -5.52 4.70
C VAL A 127 14.70 -7.04 4.61
N PHE A 128 15.11 -7.72 3.52
CA PHE A 128 14.89 -9.16 3.38
C PHE A 128 16.09 -9.90 2.77
N GLN A 129 16.57 -10.92 3.48
CA GLN A 129 17.37 -12.01 2.92
C GLN A 129 16.58 -13.30 3.06
N VAL A 130 16.30 -13.97 1.94
CA VAL A 130 15.70 -15.31 1.92
C VAL A 130 16.71 -16.29 1.31
N HIS A 131 17.09 -17.29 2.10
CA HIS A 131 17.97 -18.37 1.68
C HIS A 131 17.09 -19.55 1.28
N TYR A 132 17.16 -19.98 0.03
CA TYR A 132 16.46 -21.18 -0.43
C TYR A 132 17.47 -22.32 -0.53
N GLY A 133 17.42 -23.22 0.46
CA GLY A 133 18.17 -24.45 0.48
C GLY A 133 17.23 -25.63 0.23
N VAL A 134 17.17 -26.06 -1.03
CA VAL A 134 16.57 -27.31 -1.53
C VAL A 134 15.03 -27.33 -1.52
N LEU A 135 14.46 -27.42 -2.73
CA LEU A 135 13.03 -27.36 -3.03
C LEU A 135 12.18 -28.39 -2.26
N ASP A 136 11.04 -27.93 -1.75
CA ASP A 136 9.79 -28.70 -1.73
C ASP A 136 8.57 -27.75 -1.85
N ASN A 137 7.63 -28.11 -2.72
CA ASN A 137 6.22 -27.68 -2.91
C ASN A 137 5.75 -26.20 -2.80
N GLU A 138 6.57 -25.20 -2.45
CA GLU A 138 6.12 -23.81 -2.24
C GLU A 138 6.00 -22.94 -3.50
N GLU A 139 6.52 -23.36 -4.67
CA GLU A 139 6.54 -22.53 -5.89
C GLU A 139 5.17 -22.34 -6.56
N HIS A 140 4.23 -23.27 -6.39
CA HIS A 140 2.86 -23.11 -6.90
C HIS A 140 2.07 -22.08 -6.11
N PHE A 141 2.36 -21.93 -4.82
CA PHE A 141 1.64 -21.04 -3.94
C PHE A 141 1.75 -19.58 -4.38
N TYR A 142 2.96 -19.09 -4.66
CA TYR A 142 3.18 -17.68 -5.04
C TYR A 142 2.59 -17.33 -6.40
N ILE A 143 2.62 -18.25 -7.37
CA ILE A 143 2.06 -18.05 -8.71
C ILE A 143 0.53 -18.05 -8.66
N VAL A 144 -0.08 -18.97 -7.90
CA VAL A 144 -1.54 -19.02 -7.70
C VAL A 144 -2.02 -17.82 -6.88
N LEU A 145 -1.28 -17.44 -5.84
CA LEU A 145 -1.53 -16.24 -5.04
C LEU A 145 -1.47 -14.98 -5.91
N TYR A 146 -0.48 -14.87 -6.79
CA TYR A 146 -0.36 -13.77 -7.75
C TYR A 146 -1.57 -13.71 -8.69
N ASP A 147 -1.94 -14.81 -9.36
CA ASP A 147 -3.05 -14.81 -10.33
C ASP A 147 -4.39 -14.45 -9.66
N VAL A 148 -4.62 -14.95 -8.44
CA VAL A 148 -5.82 -14.62 -7.66
C VAL A 148 -5.79 -13.17 -7.19
N LEU A 149 -4.66 -12.65 -6.70
CA LEU A 149 -4.52 -11.26 -6.27
C LEU A 149 -4.68 -10.29 -7.44
N GLU A 150 -4.04 -10.57 -8.57
CA GLU A 150 -4.16 -9.78 -9.78
C GLU A 150 -5.63 -9.73 -10.20
N LYS A 151 -6.32 -10.87 -10.29
CA LYS A 151 -7.71 -10.92 -10.73
C LYS A 151 -8.70 -10.26 -9.76
N CYS A 152 -8.54 -10.46 -8.46
CA CYS A 152 -9.40 -9.87 -7.42
C CYS A 152 -9.23 -8.37 -7.29
N CYS A 153 -7.99 -7.90 -7.38
CA CYS A 153 -7.63 -6.57 -6.91
C CYS A 153 -7.34 -5.60 -8.05
N ARG A 154 -7.16 -6.05 -9.30
CA ARG A 154 -6.86 -5.20 -10.46
C ARG A 154 -7.78 -3.98 -10.60
N ASN A 155 -9.10 -4.20 -10.59
CA ASN A 155 -10.07 -3.12 -10.75
C ASN A 155 -10.12 -2.22 -9.49
N LEU A 156 -9.98 -2.81 -8.29
CA LEU A 156 -9.93 -2.05 -7.05
C LEU A 156 -8.68 -1.16 -6.99
N TYR A 157 -7.53 -1.67 -7.39
CA TYR A 157 -6.28 -0.92 -7.41
C TYR A 157 -6.38 0.24 -8.38
N LEU A 158 -6.98 0.07 -9.55
CA LEU A 158 -7.21 1.18 -10.48
C LEU A 158 -8.10 2.27 -9.85
N ILE A 159 -9.26 1.90 -9.29
CA ILE A 159 -10.17 2.86 -8.65
C ILE A 159 -9.47 3.56 -7.48
N THR A 160 -8.72 2.82 -6.67
CA THR A 160 -7.99 3.36 -5.51
C THR A 160 -6.88 4.31 -5.94
N MET A 161 -6.13 3.99 -7.00
CA MET A 161 -5.06 4.85 -7.53
C MET A 161 -5.61 6.15 -8.11
N VAL A 162 -6.69 6.09 -8.90
CA VAL A 162 -7.33 7.29 -9.45
C VAL A 162 -7.85 8.19 -8.33
N LEU A 163 -8.53 7.60 -7.33
CA LEU A 163 -9.03 8.39 -6.20
C LEU A 163 -7.90 8.98 -5.35
N ASN A 164 -6.82 8.24 -5.07
CA ASN A 164 -5.64 8.78 -4.38
C ASN A 164 -4.99 9.92 -5.18
N ALA A 165 -4.92 9.83 -6.52
CA ALA A 165 -4.37 10.92 -7.34
C ALA A 165 -5.22 12.19 -7.22
N ILE A 166 -6.56 12.05 -7.20
CA ILE A 166 -7.47 13.18 -6.98
C ILE A 166 -7.29 13.77 -5.57
N ILE A 167 -7.24 12.93 -4.53
CA ILE A 167 -7.05 13.40 -3.16
C ILE A 167 -5.71 14.12 -2.99
N LEU A 168 -4.61 13.55 -3.50
CA LEU A 168 -3.28 14.20 -3.49
C LEU A 168 -3.31 15.58 -4.17
N SER A 169 -4.04 15.72 -5.29
CA SER A 169 -4.16 17.01 -5.97
C SER A 169 -4.96 18.03 -5.17
N VAL A 170 -6.05 17.61 -4.53
CA VAL A 170 -6.92 18.49 -3.73
C VAL A 170 -6.22 18.91 -2.44
N THR A 171 -5.54 17.99 -1.76
CA THR A 171 -4.80 18.28 -0.53
C THR A 171 -3.57 19.16 -0.79
N ALA A 172 -2.90 19.00 -1.93
CA ALA A 172 -1.84 19.91 -2.35
C ALA A 172 -2.38 21.34 -2.56
N VAL A 173 -3.57 21.49 -3.15
CA VAL A 173 -4.24 22.81 -3.27
C VAL A 173 -4.66 23.34 -1.91
N GLU A 174 -5.18 22.51 -1.00
CA GLU A 174 -5.51 22.90 0.39
C GLU A 174 -4.28 23.50 1.10
N VAL A 175 -3.12 22.86 0.99
CA VAL A 175 -1.87 23.37 1.58
C VAL A 175 -1.51 24.77 1.03
N ILE A 176 -1.69 24.98 -0.27
CA ILE A 176 -1.30 26.24 -0.94
C ILE A 176 -2.28 27.37 -0.61
N VAL A 177 -3.59 27.09 -0.65
CA VAL A 177 -4.64 28.08 -0.36
C VAL A 177 -4.59 28.52 1.11
N PHE A 178 -4.39 27.58 2.02
CA PHE A 178 -4.42 27.84 3.47
C PHE A 178 -3.04 28.03 4.10
N LEU A 179 -2.00 28.30 3.30
CA LEU A 179 -0.63 28.46 3.79
C LEU A 179 -0.50 29.57 4.85
N ASP A 180 -1.33 30.63 4.74
CA ASP A 180 -1.35 31.76 5.69
C ASP A 180 -2.08 31.43 7.00
N ARG A 181 -2.78 30.29 7.06
CA ARG A 181 -3.52 29.79 8.22
C ARG A 181 -2.78 28.55 8.77
N PRO A 182 -1.83 28.72 9.70
CA PRO A 182 -0.87 27.67 10.05
C PRO A 182 -1.54 26.39 10.56
N ALA A 183 -2.62 26.50 11.33
CA ALA A 183 -3.34 25.33 11.84
C ALA A 183 -3.93 24.45 10.72
N GLU A 184 -4.45 25.06 9.66
CA GLU A 184 -5.04 24.36 8.52
C GLU A 184 -3.97 23.81 7.59
N ALA A 185 -2.93 24.61 7.29
CA ALA A 185 -1.78 24.16 6.52
C ALA A 185 -1.09 22.95 7.15
N ILE A 186 -0.83 22.97 8.47
CA ILE A 186 -0.18 21.85 9.16
C ILE A 186 -1.06 20.60 9.10
N ARG A 187 -2.38 20.74 9.29
CA ARG A 187 -3.32 19.61 9.17
C ARG A 187 -3.27 19.00 7.77
N ALA A 188 -3.29 19.83 6.73
CA ALA A 188 -3.23 19.38 5.33
C ALA A 188 -1.88 18.72 4.99
N ILE A 189 -0.76 19.25 5.48
CA ILE A 189 0.58 18.67 5.31
C ILE A 189 0.68 17.30 5.98
N VAL A 190 0.20 17.17 7.22
CA VAL A 190 0.20 15.89 7.94
C VAL A 190 -0.66 14.86 7.22
N TYR A 191 -1.83 15.27 6.72
CA TYR A 191 -2.70 14.42 5.93
C TYR A 191 -2.00 13.95 4.64
N LEU A 192 -1.32 14.84 3.92
CA LEU A 192 -0.57 14.54 2.70
C LEU A 192 0.58 13.54 2.96
N ILE A 193 1.31 13.67 4.07
CA ILE A 193 2.34 12.71 4.48
C ILE A 193 1.72 11.33 4.77
N ALA A 194 0.59 11.29 5.49
CA ALA A 194 -0.10 10.04 5.80
C ALA A 194 -0.59 9.33 4.53
N GLU A 195 -1.08 10.09 3.55
CA GLU A 195 -1.51 9.56 2.26
C GLU A 195 -0.35 8.99 1.44
N GLN A 196 0.80 9.67 1.41
CA GLN A 196 2.00 9.15 0.74
C GLN A 196 2.54 7.89 1.42
N PHE A 197 2.49 7.82 2.75
CA PHE A 197 2.82 6.60 3.47
C PHE A 197 1.86 5.45 3.13
N HIS A 198 0.57 5.74 3.01
CA HIS A 198 -0.43 4.75 2.62
C HIS A 198 -0.16 4.20 1.21
N LEU A 199 0.14 5.07 0.25
CA LEU A 199 0.51 4.65 -1.11
C LEU A 199 1.78 3.79 -1.11
N TYR A 200 2.80 4.17 -0.33
CA TYR A 200 4.01 3.37 -0.14
C TYR A 200 3.71 1.95 0.39
N MET A 201 2.80 1.84 1.36
CA MET A 201 2.37 0.54 1.90
C MET A 201 1.64 -0.34 0.88
N PHE A 202 1.03 0.22 -0.16
CA PHE A 202 0.49 -0.56 -1.29
C PHE A 202 1.57 -1.02 -2.26
N SER A 203 2.59 -0.20 -2.51
CA SER A 203 3.70 -0.54 -3.41
C SER A 203 4.69 -1.55 -2.81
N LEU A 204 4.81 -1.63 -1.49
CA LEU A 204 5.80 -2.50 -0.85
C LEU A 204 5.55 -4.01 -1.10
N PRO A 205 4.34 -4.57 -0.89
CA PRO A 205 4.08 -5.98 -1.18
C PRO A 205 4.26 -6.32 -2.67
N GLY A 206 3.91 -5.40 -3.57
CA GLY A 206 4.09 -5.60 -5.01
C GLY A 206 5.57 -5.59 -5.42
N GLN A 207 6.40 -4.74 -4.80
CA GLN A 207 7.86 -4.81 -4.96
C GLN A 207 8.42 -6.14 -4.43
N THR A 208 8.03 -6.57 -3.24
CA THR A 208 8.52 -7.84 -2.68
C THR A 208 8.17 -9.01 -3.59
N LEU A 209 6.96 -9.03 -4.15
CA LEU A 209 6.53 -10.08 -5.06
C LEU A 209 7.34 -10.08 -6.37
N LEU A 210 7.63 -8.89 -6.90
CA LEU A 210 8.48 -8.72 -8.08
C LEU A 210 9.90 -9.23 -7.82
N ASP A 211 10.51 -8.80 -6.71
CA ASP A 211 11.88 -9.18 -6.34
C ASP A 211 12.00 -10.70 -6.17
N GLN A 212 11.04 -11.33 -5.46
CA GLN A 212 11.01 -12.78 -5.29
C GLN A 212 10.79 -13.53 -6.61
N SER A 213 9.97 -12.99 -7.52
CA SER A 213 9.77 -13.60 -8.84
C SER A 213 11.04 -13.61 -9.68
N VAL A 214 11.82 -12.52 -9.65
CA VAL A 214 13.09 -12.42 -10.37
C VAL A 214 14.16 -13.30 -9.71
N GLU A 215 14.22 -13.31 -8.38
CA GLU A 215 15.16 -14.14 -7.62
C GLU A 215 14.93 -15.63 -7.89
N LEU A 216 13.66 -16.06 -7.98
CA LEU A 216 13.30 -17.43 -8.33
C LEU A 216 13.83 -17.81 -9.72
N ALA A 217 13.62 -16.95 -10.72
CA ALA A 217 14.10 -17.19 -12.08
C ALA A 217 15.63 -17.34 -12.14
N ASN A 218 16.35 -16.53 -11.37
CA ASN A 218 17.82 -16.60 -11.30
C ASN A 218 18.28 -17.88 -10.59
N LYS A 219 17.62 -18.26 -9.49
CA LYS A 219 17.96 -19.49 -8.74
C LYS A 219 17.73 -20.76 -9.55
N ILE A 220 16.65 -20.81 -10.34
CA ILE A 220 16.40 -21.95 -11.25
C ILE A 220 17.50 -22.01 -12.33
N TYR A 221 17.87 -20.86 -12.90
CA TYR A 221 18.92 -20.78 -13.92
C TYR A 221 20.29 -21.23 -13.41
N ASP A 222 20.69 -20.76 -12.22
CA ASP A 222 21.97 -21.08 -11.59
C ASP A 222 22.03 -22.50 -11.00
N SER A 223 20.89 -23.19 -10.94
CA SER A 223 20.83 -24.55 -10.43
C SER A 223 21.42 -25.57 -11.42
N ASP A 224 21.91 -26.68 -10.88
CA ASP A 224 22.31 -27.85 -11.67
C ASP A 224 21.10 -28.63 -12.20
N TRP A 225 20.07 -27.94 -12.71
CA TRP A 225 18.83 -28.54 -13.20
C TRP A 225 19.08 -29.57 -14.31
N TYR A 226 20.16 -29.43 -15.08
CA TYR A 226 20.56 -30.39 -16.12
C TYR A 226 21.16 -31.69 -15.56
N LYS A 227 21.36 -31.83 -14.24
CA LYS A 227 21.85 -33.05 -13.57
C LYS A 227 20.76 -33.86 -12.86
N ILE A 228 19.55 -33.31 -12.70
CA ILE A 228 18.43 -33.99 -12.03
C ILE A 228 17.68 -34.94 -12.98
N PRO A 229 16.82 -35.86 -12.49
CA PRO A 229 16.08 -36.79 -13.34
C PRO A 229 15.27 -36.09 -14.43
N THR A 230 15.16 -36.70 -15.61
CA THR A 230 14.50 -36.13 -16.81
C THR A 230 13.06 -35.65 -16.58
N LYS A 231 12.33 -36.27 -15.65
CA LYS A 231 10.98 -35.81 -15.27
C LYS A 231 11.02 -34.45 -14.55
N ALA A 232 11.95 -34.27 -13.63
CA ALA A 232 12.14 -33.01 -12.90
C ALA A 232 12.79 -31.94 -13.79
N GLN A 233 13.74 -32.30 -14.67
CA GLN A 233 14.31 -31.40 -15.68
C GLN A 233 13.24 -30.70 -16.50
N LYS A 234 12.23 -31.44 -16.98
CA LYS A 234 11.13 -30.88 -17.77
C LYS A 234 10.31 -29.87 -16.98
N VAL A 235 10.13 -30.09 -15.69
CA VAL A 235 9.41 -29.17 -14.78
C VAL A 235 10.24 -27.90 -14.56
N PHE A 236 11.52 -28.03 -14.25
CA PHE A 236 12.45 -26.90 -14.10
C PHE A 236 12.55 -26.05 -15.38
N TYR A 237 12.59 -26.70 -16.54
CA TYR A 237 12.59 -26.01 -17.82
C TYR A 237 11.29 -25.21 -18.03
N LEU A 238 10.12 -25.81 -17.77
CA LEU A 238 8.84 -25.11 -17.85
C LEU A 238 8.73 -23.96 -16.83
N MET A 239 9.24 -24.16 -15.62
CA MET A 239 9.32 -23.13 -14.59
C MET A 239 10.23 -21.99 -15.02
N GLN A 240 11.43 -22.26 -15.55
CA GLN A 240 12.33 -21.23 -16.07
C GLN A 240 11.66 -20.39 -17.17
N VAL A 241 11.03 -21.04 -18.14
CA VAL A 241 10.32 -20.36 -19.23
C VAL A 241 9.18 -19.49 -18.70
N ARG A 242 8.49 -19.92 -17.64
CA ARG A 242 7.42 -19.14 -17.00
C ARG A 242 7.94 -18.01 -16.11
N SER A 243 8.99 -18.25 -15.33
CA SER A 243 9.59 -17.31 -14.38
C SER A 243 10.37 -16.19 -15.07
N ASN A 244 10.77 -16.38 -16.34
CA ASN A 244 11.27 -15.31 -17.20
C ASN A 244 10.22 -14.20 -17.46
N LYS A 245 8.94 -14.44 -17.12
CA LYS A 245 7.92 -13.38 -17.01
C LYS A 245 7.71 -13.02 -15.54
N PRO A 246 8.20 -11.87 -15.07
CA PRO A 246 8.10 -11.48 -13.67
C PRO A 246 6.63 -11.28 -13.24
N CYS A 247 6.33 -11.62 -11.99
CA CYS A 247 5.03 -11.39 -11.37
C CYS A 247 4.90 -9.92 -10.94
N ILE A 248 4.32 -9.09 -11.81
CA ILE A 248 4.14 -7.65 -11.55
C ILE A 248 2.68 -7.37 -11.22
N LEU A 249 2.40 -6.91 -10.00
CA LEU A 249 1.05 -6.42 -9.68
C LEU A 249 0.81 -5.08 -10.37
N THR A 250 -0.25 -5.02 -11.18
CA THR A 250 -0.61 -3.80 -11.90
C THR A 250 -2.03 -3.34 -11.56
N ALA A 251 -2.21 -2.02 -11.51
CA ALA A 251 -3.52 -1.39 -11.55
C ALA A 251 -3.99 -1.34 -13.01
N ALA A 252 -4.64 -2.43 -13.44
CA ALA A 252 -5.15 -2.63 -14.80
C ALA A 252 -4.13 -2.40 -15.93
N GLY A 253 -2.85 -2.70 -15.69
CA GLY A 253 -1.77 -2.53 -16.66
C GLY A 253 -1.29 -1.09 -16.87
N ILE A 254 -1.85 -0.10 -16.16
CA ILE A 254 -1.49 1.32 -16.32
C ILE A 254 -0.40 1.75 -15.31
N TYR A 255 -0.45 1.18 -14.11
CA TYR A 255 0.46 1.50 -13.02
C TYR A 255 0.99 0.23 -12.37
N GLU A 256 2.30 0.12 -12.24
CA GLU A 256 2.96 -1.00 -11.57
C GLU A 256 3.09 -0.71 -10.07
N MET A 257 2.65 -1.65 -9.24
CA MET A 257 2.67 -1.48 -7.78
C MET A 257 4.07 -1.79 -7.21
N ASN A 258 5.05 -0.99 -7.60
CA ASN A 258 6.45 -1.10 -7.19
C ASN A 258 6.97 0.23 -6.59
N ILE A 259 8.16 0.20 -5.98
CA ILE A 259 8.75 1.37 -5.31
C ILE A 259 9.15 2.45 -6.33
N GLU A 260 9.54 2.04 -7.54
CA GLU A 260 9.90 2.94 -8.63
C GLU A 260 8.71 3.81 -9.05
N SER A 261 7.56 3.20 -9.32
CA SER A 261 6.33 3.90 -9.70
C SER A 261 5.82 4.83 -8.59
N PHE A 262 6.01 4.43 -7.32
CA PHE A 262 5.77 5.32 -6.18
C PHE A 262 6.68 6.55 -6.22
N GLY A 263 7.98 6.36 -6.46
CA GLY A 263 8.95 7.45 -6.58
C GLY A 263 8.61 8.43 -7.71
N ILE A 264 8.17 7.92 -8.86
CA ILE A 264 7.69 8.75 -9.99
C ILE A 264 6.47 9.58 -9.55
N THR A 265 5.53 8.96 -8.84
CA THR A 265 4.33 9.64 -8.33
C THR A 265 4.69 10.77 -7.36
N VAL A 266 5.56 10.51 -6.37
CA VAL A 266 6.03 11.52 -5.42
C VAL A 266 6.74 12.68 -6.13
N LYS A 267 7.59 12.37 -7.12
CA LYS A 267 8.29 13.40 -7.91
C LYS A 267 7.31 14.28 -8.70
N ALA A 268 6.28 13.68 -9.30
CA ALA A 268 5.22 14.42 -9.97
C ALA A 268 4.45 15.32 -9.01
N CYS A 269 4.04 14.81 -7.84
CA CYS A 269 3.38 15.60 -6.79
C CYS A 269 4.21 16.81 -6.37
N MET A 270 5.50 16.63 -6.11
CA MET A 270 6.40 17.73 -5.74
C MET A 270 6.53 18.77 -6.86
N SER A 271 6.61 18.32 -8.12
CA SER A 271 6.70 19.22 -9.27
C SER A 271 5.44 20.08 -9.42
N TYR A 272 4.26 19.47 -9.29
CA TYR A 272 2.98 20.20 -9.31
C TYR A 272 2.85 21.14 -8.12
N PHE A 273 3.23 20.71 -6.92
CA PHE A 273 3.21 21.55 -5.73
C PHE A 273 4.07 22.80 -5.92
N THR A 274 5.32 22.64 -6.39
CA THR A 274 6.21 23.79 -6.67
C THR A 274 5.65 24.70 -7.75
N MET A 275 5.06 24.15 -8.81
CA MET A 275 4.41 24.94 -9.86
C MET A 275 3.26 25.78 -9.30
N PHE A 276 2.32 25.17 -8.56
CA PHE A 276 1.20 25.90 -7.97
C PHE A 276 1.66 26.93 -6.93
N LEU A 277 2.71 26.64 -6.17
CA LEU A 277 3.31 27.60 -5.25
C LEU A 277 3.85 28.83 -6.01
N SER A 278 4.56 28.61 -7.13
CA SER A 278 5.07 29.70 -7.96
C SER A 278 3.99 30.54 -8.65
N LEU A 279 2.78 30.00 -8.82
CA LEU A 279 1.64 30.75 -9.36
C LEU A 279 0.92 31.59 -8.29
N ARG A 280 1.20 31.34 -7.01
CA ARG A 280 0.64 32.08 -5.89
C ARG A 280 1.49 33.30 -5.51
N GLU A 281 2.80 33.23 -5.74
CA GLU A 281 3.74 34.35 -5.61
C GLU A 281 3.54 35.39 -6.72
#